data_AF-A0A699RHD4-F1
#
_entry.id   AF-A0A699RHD4-F1
#
_cell.length_a   1.000
_cell.length_b   1.000
_cell.length_c   1.000
_cell.angle_alpha   90.00
_cell.angle_beta   90.00
_cell.angle_gamma   90.00
#
_symmetry.space_group_name_H-M   'P 1'
#
loop_
_entity.id
_entity.type
_entity.pdbx_description
1 polymer ?
#
loop_
_entity_poly.entity_id
_entity_poly.type
_entity_poly.pdbx_seq_one_letter_code
_entity_poly.pdbx_strand_id
1 'polypeptide(L)'
;ELIPVRRSERTMHAPNRLCLNIKVEDDEVGDLGETANYKAAMLDPDKVIWQGAMDEEMNSMKVMKVWIVVDLPPNVKVVRSKWLYKKKTDMD
;
A
#
# COMPACT_ATOMS: atom_id res chain seq x y z
N GLU A 1 -14.23 12.28 -32.17
CA GLU A 1 -15.23 11.25 -31.85
C GLU A 1 -15.16 10.94 -30.35
N LEU A 2 -16.30 10.79 -29.68
CA LEU A 2 -16.35 10.48 -28.25
C LEU A 2 -16.38 8.97 -28.07
N ILE A 3 -15.34 8.41 -27.43
CA ILE A 3 -15.26 6.97 -27.13
C ILE A 3 -16.36 6.65 -26.10
N PRO A 4 -17.29 5.72 -26.38
CA PRO A 4 -18.34 5.36 -25.44
C PRO A 4 -17.70 4.71 -24.21
N VAL A 5 -18.06 5.21 -23.03
CA VAL A 5 -17.64 4.60 -21.75
C VAL A 5 -18.32 3.23 -21.65
N ARG A 6 -17.54 2.15 -21.73
CA ARG A 6 -18.01 0.80 -21.36
C ARG A 6 -18.27 0.79 -19.85
N ARG A 7 -19.53 0.99 -19.46
CA ARG A 7 -19.99 0.75 -18.09
C ARG A 7 -20.33 -0.73 -17.94
N SER A 8 -19.88 -1.33 -16.85
CA SER A 8 -20.28 -2.68 -16.48
C SER A 8 -21.77 -2.68 -16.12
N GLU A 9 -22.55 -3.51 -16.81
CA GLU A 9 -23.97 -3.78 -16.50
C GLU A 9 -24.15 -4.84 -15.40
N ARG A 10 -23.05 -5.38 -14.86
CA ARG A 10 -23.13 -6.37 -13.77
C ARG A 10 -23.84 -5.79 -12.56
N THR A 11 -24.80 -6.54 -12.04
CA THR A 11 -25.44 -6.30 -10.74
C THR A 11 -24.36 -6.27 -9.66
N MET A 12 -24.25 -5.14 -8.95
CA MET A 12 -23.34 -5.02 -7.82
C MET A 12 -23.81 -5.95 -6.71
N HIS A 13 -23.04 -7.00 -6.44
CA HIS A 13 -23.19 -7.82 -5.25
C HIS A 13 -22.17 -7.39 -4.21
N ALA A 14 -22.60 -7.32 -2.94
CA ALA A 14 -21.67 -7.13 -1.84
C ALA A 14 -20.66 -8.30 -1.85
N PRO A 15 -19.35 -8.05 -1.80
CA PRO A 15 -18.36 -9.09 -1.61
C PRO A 15 -18.72 -9.95 -0.40
N ASN A 16 -18.64 -11.29 -0.54
CA ASN A 16 -18.83 -12.21 0.60
C ASN A 16 -17.86 -11.93 1.77
N ARG A 17 -16.76 -11.23 1.48
CA ARG A 17 -15.82 -10.69 2.46
C ARG A 17 -15.71 -9.19 2.24
N LEU A 18 -16.72 -8.46 2.72
CA LEU A 18 -16.59 -7.03 2.91
C LEU A 18 -15.67 -6.83 4.13
N CYS A 19 -14.36 -6.70 3.90
CA CYS A 19 -13.44 -6.20 4.92
C CYS A 19 -13.71 -4.69 5.07
N LEU A 20 -14.91 -4.36 5.59
CA LEU A 20 -15.37 -3.00 5.77
C LEU A 20 -14.55 -2.41 6.90
N ASN A 21 -13.52 -1.66 6.52
CA ASN A 21 -12.50 -1.13 7.42
C ASN A 21 -11.68 -2.29 7.99
N ILE A 22 -10.42 -2.40 7.58
CA ILE A 22 -9.42 -2.93 8.50
C ILE A 22 -9.52 -1.99 9.71
N LYS A 23 -10.35 -2.34 10.69
CA LYS A 23 -9.98 -2.06 12.07
C LYS A 23 -8.64 -2.73 12.16
N VAL A 24 -7.59 -1.92 12.05
CA VAL A 24 -6.34 -2.27 12.68
C VAL A 24 -6.72 -2.21 14.16
N GLU A 25 -7.36 -3.27 14.64
CA GLU A 25 -6.95 -3.76 15.94
C GLU A 25 -5.44 -3.88 15.76
N ASP A 26 -4.68 -3.22 16.61
CA ASP A 26 -3.28 -3.57 16.81
C ASP A 26 -3.32 -5.01 17.34
N ASP A 27 -3.69 -5.97 16.48
CA ASP A 27 -3.51 -7.38 16.72
C ASP A 27 -2.01 -7.45 16.95
N GLU A 28 -1.64 -7.72 18.19
CA GLU A 28 -0.31 -8.10 18.63
C GLU A 28 0.09 -9.37 17.85
N VAL A 29 0.37 -9.20 16.55
CA VAL A 29 1.23 -10.08 15.78
C VAL A 29 2.55 -9.97 16.53
N GLY A 30 2.84 -11.03 17.29
CA GLY A 30 3.84 -11.04 18.36
C GLY A 30 5.07 -10.20 18.03
N ASP A 31 5.52 -9.43 19.02
CA ASP A 31 6.67 -8.55 19.01
C ASP A 31 7.90 -9.21 18.36
N LEU A 32 7.97 -9.12 17.03
CA LEU A 32 9.07 -9.63 16.21
C LEU A 32 10.03 -8.48 15.86
N GLY A 33 10.10 -7.46 16.72
CA GLY A 33 10.88 -6.25 16.49
C GLY A 33 10.46 -5.49 15.22
N GLU A 34 9.23 -5.66 14.74
CA GLU A 34 8.74 -4.93 13.58
C GLU A 34 8.50 -3.46 13.96
N THR A 35 9.08 -2.56 13.18
CA THR A 35 9.01 -1.13 13.48
C THR A 35 7.62 -0.59 13.12
N ALA A 36 6.89 -0.11 14.13
CA ALA A 36 5.50 0.36 14.00
C ALA A 36 5.30 1.53 13.00
N ASN A 37 6.38 2.23 12.65
CA ASN A 37 6.36 3.35 11.71
C ASN A 37 7.71 3.52 11.01
N TYR A 38 7.71 4.29 9.91
CA TYR A 38 8.90 4.60 9.12
C TYR A 38 10.05 5.17 9.95
N LYS A 39 9.78 6.06 10.92
CA LYS A 39 10.85 6.66 11.73
C LYS A 39 11.58 5.60 12.54
N ALA A 40 10.84 4.65 13.12
CA ALA A 40 11.44 3.51 13.82
C ALA A 40 12.22 2.61 12.84
N ALA A 41 11.68 2.34 11.64
CA ALA A 41 12.37 1.55 10.60
C ALA A 41 13.72 2.16 10.20
N MET A 42 13.81 3.49 10.16
CA MET A 42 15.03 4.21 9.79
C MET A 42 16.05 4.33 10.93
N LEU A 43 15.67 4.00 12.15
CA LEU A 43 16.57 3.87 13.30
C LEU A 43 17.06 2.44 13.51
N ASP A 44 16.43 1.47 12.85
CA ASP A 44 16.81 0.07 12.91
C ASP A 44 18.18 -0.18 12.25
N PRO A 45 18.98 -1.13 12.75
CA PRO A 45 20.23 -1.55 12.10
C PRO A 45 20.03 -1.94 10.62
N ASP A 46 18.87 -2.51 10.28
CA ASP A 46 18.52 -2.98 8.95
C ASP A 46 18.01 -1.86 8.03
N LYS A 47 18.07 -0.57 8.43
CA LYS A 47 17.54 0.56 7.64
C LYS A 47 18.00 0.59 6.18
N VAL A 48 19.22 0.13 5.91
CA VAL A 48 19.79 0.10 4.56
C VAL A 48 19.07 -0.94 3.69
N ILE A 49 18.71 -2.08 4.27
CA ILE A 49 17.94 -3.13 3.60
C ILE A 49 16.53 -2.63 3.32
N TRP A 50 15.90 -1.99 4.32
CA TRP A 50 14.57 -1.37 4.15
C TRP A 50 14.56 -0.30 3.06
N GLN A 51 15.56 0.57 3.04
CA GLN A 51 15.68 1.62 2.03
C GLN A 51 15.88 1.02 0.63
N GLY A 52 16.77 0.02 0.50
CA GLY A 52 16.98 -0.68 -0.77
C GLY A 52 15.68 -1.29 -1.32
N ALA A 53 14.92 -1.99 -0.47
CA ALA A 53 13.64 -2.58 -0.87
C ALA A 53 12.61 -1.52 -1.30
N MET A 54 12.51 -0.39 -0.59
CA MET A 54 11.65 0.72 -0.98
C MET A 54 12.05 1.33 -2.32
N ASP A 55 13.34 1.48 -2.56
CA ASP A 55 13.87 2.03 -3.81
C ASP A 55 13.64 1.08 -4.99
N GLU A 56 13.82 -0.23 -4.79
CA GLU A 56 13.51 -1.27 -5.78
C GLU A 56 12.03 -1.26 -6.18
N GLU A 57 11.12 -1.22 -5.22
CA GLU A 57 9.68 -1.16 -5.47
C GLU A 57 9.29 0.16 -6.18
N MET A 58 9.85 1.29 -5.74
CA MET A 58 9.62 2.57 -6.41
C MET A 58 10.13 2.57 -7.85
N ASN A 59 11.27 1.91 -8.10
CA ASN A 59 11.83 1.76 -9.43
C ASN A 59 11.00 0.79 -10.29
N SER A 60 10.49 -0.31 -9.73
CA SER A 60 9.63 -1.25 -10.44
C SER A 60 8.37 -0.54 -10.96
N MET A 61 7.73 0.29 -10.11
CA MET A 61 6.58 1.10 -10.50
C MET A 61 6.90 2.09 -11.63
N LYS A 62 8.07 2.74 -11.58
CA LYS A 62 8.53 3.65 -12.65
C LYS A 62 8.76 2.91 -13.97
N VAL A 63 9.45 1.77 -13.94
CA VAL A 63 9.80 0.98 -15.14
C VAL A 63 8.54 0.41 -15.78
N MET A 64 7.62 -0.12 -14.97
CA MET A 64 6.36 -0.67 -15.46
C MET A 64 5.36 0.41 -15.90
N LYS A 65 5.63 1.70 -15.63
CA LYS A 65 4.76 2.84 -15.94
C LYS A 65 3.32 2.65 -15.47
N VAL A 66 3.15 1.92 -14.37
CA VAL A 66 1.83 1.60 -13.83
C VAL A 66 1.19 2.80 -13.14
N TRP A 67 1.99 3.75 -12.67
CA TRP A 67 1.56 4.90 -11.87
C TRP A 67 2.09 6.20 -12.45
N ILE A 68 1.28 7.26 -12.36
CA ILE A 68 1.67 8.64 -12.64
C ILE A 68 1.47 9.46 -11.37
N VAL A 69 2.47 10.28 -11.03
CA VAL A 69 2.32 11.26 -9.95
C VAL A 69 1.53 12.43 -10.51
N VAL A 70 0.42 12.77 -9.87
CA VAL A 70 -0.47 13.85 -10.28
C VAL A 70 -0.73 14.74 -9.07
N ASP A 71 -0.76 16.05 -9.29
CA ASP A 71 -1.13 16.99 -8.25
C ASP A 71 -2.56 16.75 -7.78
N LEU A 72 -2.81 16.98 -6.49
CA LEU A 72 -4.16 16.83 -5.93
C LEU A 72 -5.11 17.85 -6.57
N PRO A 73 -6.16 17.40 -7.29
CA PRO A 73 -7.17 18.32 -7.81
C PRO A 73 -7.91 19.06 -6.68
N PRO A 74 -8.33 20.31 -6.92
CA PRO A 74 -9.04 21.10 -5.93
C PRO A 74 -10.34 20.43 -5.53
N ASN A 75 -10.67 20.51 -4.23
CA ASN A 75 -11.92 20.00 -3.64
C ASN A 75 -12.12 18.46 -3.70
N VAL A 76 -11.07 17.68 -3.96
CA VAL A 76 -11.13 16.21 -3.96
C VAL A 76 -10.61 15.65 -2.63
N LYS A 77 -11.37 14.69 -2.05
CA LYS A 77 -10.91 13.91 -0.89
C LYS A 77 -10.03 12.75 -1.38
N VAL A 78 -8.76 12.77 -1.01
CA VAL A 78 -7.82 11.68 -1.31
C VAL A 78 -8.11 10.49 -0.39
N VAL A 79 -8.07 9.28 -0.96
CA VAL A 79 -8.08 8.05 -0.17
C VAL A 79 -6.74 7.96 0.57
N ARG A 80 -6.79 8.01 1.90
CA ARG A 80 -5.59 7.84 2.72
C ARG A 80 -5.10 6.40 2.56
N SER A 81 -3.82 6.26 2.23
CA SER A 81 -3.13 4.98 2.22
C SER A 81 -2.04 4.98 3.29
N LYS A 82 -1.89 3.88 4.02
CA LYS A 82 -0.82 3.68 5.00
C LYS A 82 0.05 2.54 4.51
N TRP A 83 1.35 2.80 4.38
CA TRP A 83 2.33 1.75 4.16
C TRP A 83 2.65 1.08 5.50
N LEU A 84 2.66 -0.25 5.50
CA LEU A 84 3.04 -1.07 6.64
C LEU A 84 4.40 -1.68 6.35
N TYR A 85 5.30 -1.62 7.33
CA TYR A 85 6.60 -2.28 7.28
C TYR A 85 6.43 -3.65 7.92
N LYS A 86 6.75 -4.70 7.19
CA LYS A 86 6.65 -6.08 7.68
C LYS A 86 7.88 -6.86 7.26
N LYS A 87 8.55 -7.54 8.20
CA LYS A 87 9.67 -8.43 7.83
C LYS A 87 9.05 -9.69 7.24
N LYS A 88 9.48 -10.07 6.04
CA LYS A 88 9.11 -11.38 5.49
C LYS A 88 9.99 -12.43 6.17
N THR A 89 9.39 -13.24 7.02
CA THR A 89 10.02 -14.41 7.64
C THR A 89 9.66 -15.70 6.89
N ASP A 90 9.67 -15.64 5.56
CA ASP A 90 9.74 -16.86 4.77
C ASP A 90 11.22 -17.22 4.64
N MET A 91 11.69 -18.03 5.59
CA MET A 91 12.84 -18.91 5.36
C MET A 91 12.25 -20.17 4.71
N ASP A 92 12.48 -20.36 3.41
CA ASP A 92 12.58 -21.71 2.86
C ASP A 92 13.84 -22.40 3.40
#